data_AF-A0A2V6C6T7-F1
#
_entry.id   AF-A0A2V6C6T7-F1
#
_cell.length_a   1.000
_cell.length_b   1.000
_cell.length_c   1.000
_cell.angle_alpha   90.00
_cell.angle_beta   90.00
_cell.angle_gamma   90.00
#
_symmetry.space_group_name_H-M   'P 1'
#
loop_
_entity.id
_entity.type
_entity.pdbx_description
1 polymer ?
#
loop_
_entity_poly.entity_id
_entity_poly.type
_entity_poly.pdbx_seq_one_letter_code
_entity_poly.pdbx_strand_id
1 'polypeptide(L)'
;IWFGICGEMAGEIELTPLLLGLGVDELSVSPALVPRVKSAIRNVSREECEKLVEEVLSLDTPAAILERSLRLARERYGELLG
;
A
#
# COMPACT_ATOMS: atom_id res chain seq x y z
N ILE A 1 10.93 13.57 -9.38
CA ILE A 1 9.58 14.16 -9.49
C ILE A 1 8.86 13.75 -8.22
N TRP A 2 8.19 14.66 -7.52
CA TRP A 2 7.43 14.38 -6.30
C TRP A 2 5.94 14.30 -6.65
N PHE A 3 5.26 13.23 -6.26
CA PHE A 3 3.79 13.20 -6.23
C PHE A 3 3.24 12.57 -4.94
N GLY A 4 2.06 13.04 -4.53
CA GLY A 4 1.36 12.59 -3.33
C GLY A 4 -0.07 12.16 -3.63
N ILE A 5 -0.67 11.38 -2.72
CA ILE A 5 -2.06 10.93 -2.80
C ILE A 5 -2.84 11.44 -1.59
N CYS A 6 -4.03 11.99 -1.85
CA CYS A 6 -5.00 12.39 -0.84
C CYS A 6 -6.32 11.63 -1.03
N GLY A 7 -7.16 11.65 0.00
CA GLY A 7 -8.46 10.98 0.00
C GLY A 7 -8.45 9.65 0.75
N GLU A 8 -9.58 8.95 0.72
CA GLU A 8 -9.79 7.73 1.51
C GLU A 8 -8.80 6.62 1.17
N MET A 9 -8.43 6.49 -0.10
CA MET A 9 -7.45 5.52 -0.60
C MET A 9 -6.07 5.63 0.08
N ALA A 10 -5.66 6.83 0.51
CA ALA A 10 -4.39 7.01 1.24
C ALA A 10 -4.44 6.39 2.65
N GLY A 11 -5.64 6.20 3.20
CA GLY A 11 -5.88 5.56 4.49
C GLY A 11 -6.14 4.06 4.41
N GLU A 12 -6.39 3.51 3.22
CA GLU A 12 -6.60 2.08 2.98
C GLU A 12 -5.26 1.34 3.02
N ILE A 13 -4.96 0.74 4.18
CA ILE A 13 -3.68 0.08 4.41
C ILE A 13 -3.50 -1.20 3.59
N GLU A 14 -4.57 -1.73 3.00
CA GLU A 14 -4.57 -2.78 1.99
C GLU A 14 -3.79 -2.37 0.73
N LEU A 15 -3.79 -1.07 0.42
CA LEU A 15 -3.20 -0.48 -0.79
C LEU A 15 -1.83 0.17 -0.53
N THR A 16 -1.47 0.42 0.73
CA THR A 16 -0.16 0.99 1.11
C THR A 16 1.03 0.38 0.36
N PRO A 17 1.20 -0.96 0.25
CA PRO A 17 2.37 -1.53 -0.40
C PRO A 17 2.39 -1.22 -1.90
N LEU A 18 1.23 -1.26 -2.54
CA LEU A 18 1.08 -0.91 -3.95
C LEU A 18 1.40 0.57 -4.18
N LEU A 19 0.86 1.47 -3.35
CA LEU A 19 1.11 2.91 -3.46
C LEU A 19 2.59 3.26 -3.27
N LEU A 20 3.25 2.64 -2.29
CA LEU A 20 4.69 2.82 -2.08
C LEU A 20 5.51 2.29 -3.25
N GLY A 21 5.14 1.15 -3.81
CA GLY A 21 5.80 0.55 -4.97
C GLY A 21 5.68 1.40 -6.23
N LEU A 22 4.53 2.05 -6.43
CA LEU A 22 4.30 3.00 -7.52
C LEU A 22 5.13 4.28 -7.38
N GLY A 23 5.76 4.49 -6.22
CA GLY A 23 6.67 5.61 -5.98
C GLY A 23 6.01 6.85 -5.38
N VAL A 24 4.88 6.69 -4.69
CA VAL A 24 4.24 7.80 -3.96
C VAL A 24 5.17 8.29 -2.85
N ASP A 25 5.42 9.60 -2.81
CA ASP A 25 6.29 10.22 -1.82
C ASP A 25 5.52 10.69 -0.56
N GLU A 26 4.21 10.93 -0.70
CA GLU A 26 3.36 11.48 0.37
C GLU A 26 1.95 10.86 0.38
N LEU A 27 1.49 10.48 1.59
CA LEU A 27 0.12 10.07 1.86
C LEU A 27 -0.55 11.05 2.82
N SER A 28 -1.60 11.73 2.35
CA SER A 28 -2.40 12.65 3.16
C SER A 28 -3.65 11.94 3.70
N VAL A 29 -3.68 11.73 5.01
CA VAL A 29 -4.78 11.02 5.71
C VAL A 29 -5.28 11.80 6.92
N SER A 30 -6.50 11.47 7.38
CA SER A 30 -7.03 11.98 8.63
C SER A 30 -6.07 11.73 9.80
N PRO A 31 -5.87 12.68 10.74
CA PRO A 31 -4.91 12.53 11.84
C PRO A 31 -5.07 11.23 12.65
N ALA A 32 -6.30 10.74 12.82
CA ALA A 32 -6.58 9.49 13.51
C ALA A 32 -6.01 8.24 12.80
N LEU A 33 -5.82 8.29 11.48
CA LEU A 33 -5.29 7.18 10.68
C LEU A 33 -3.77 7.21 10.55
N VAL A 34 -3.13 8.35 10.82
CA VAL A 34 -1.66 8.52 10.69
C VAL A 34 -0.88 7.41 11.41
N PRO A 35 -1.20 7.00 12.66
CA PRO A 35 -0.45 5.93 13.32
C PRO A 35 -0.59 4.58 12.61
N ARG A 36 -1.81 4.23 12.16
CA ARG A 36 -2.11 2.96 11.47
C ARG A 36 -1.37 2.89 10.14
N VAL A 37 -1.46 3.94 9.33
CA VAL A 37 -0.76 4.04 8.03
C VAL A 37 0.76 4.03 8.22
N LYS A 38 1.30 4.80 9.18
CA LYS A 38 2.75 4.78 9.49
C LYS A 38 3.22 3.39 9.91
N SER A 39 2.43 2.66 10.68
CA SER A 39 2.78 1.29 11.08
C SER A 39 2.83 0.36 9.86
N ALA A 40 1.85 0.44 8.96
CA ALA A 40 1.86 -0.34 7.71
C ALA A 40 3.09 -0.05 6.85
N ILE A 41 3.42 1.24 6.62
CA ILE A 41 4.61 1.66 5.86
C ILE A 41 5.89 1.08 6.47
N ARG A 42 6.01 1.10 7.80
CA ARG A 42 7.22 0.61 8.50
C ARG A 42 7.37 -0.92 8.47
N ASN A 43 6.29 -1.64 8.17
CA ASN A 43 6.29 -3.10 8.13
C ASN A 43 6.55 -3.68 6.74
N VAL A 44 6.75 -2.86 5.70
CA VAL A 44 7.11 -3.31 4.34
C VAL A 44 8.46 -2.74 3.92
N SER A 45 9.17 -3.45 3.06
CA SER A 45 10.38 -2.92 2.40
C SER A 45 10.05 -2.36 1.01
N ARG A 46 10.90 -1.43 0.55
CA ARG A 46 10.80 -0.88 -0.81
C ARG A 46 10.92 -1.98 -1.88
N GLU A 47 11.83 -2.93 -1.71
CA GLU A 47 12.03 -4.04 -2.65
C GLU A 47 10.77 -4.90 -2.82
N GLU A 48 10.06 -5.19 -1.72
CA GLU A 48 8.79 -5.95 -1.79
C GLU A 48 7.69 -5.18 -2.51
N CYS A 49 7.63 -3.86 -2.29
CA CYS A 49 6.65 -3.00 -2.94
C CYS A 49 6.93 -2.87 -4.45
N GLU A 50 8.20 -2.77 -4.85
CA GLU A 50 8.61 -2.74 -6.25
C GLU A 50 8.29 -4.07 -6.96
N LYS A 51 8.60 -5.20 -6.32
CA LYS A 51 8.21 -6.54 -6.82
C LYS A 51 6.70 -6.69 -6.97
N LEU A 52 5.93 -6.18 -5.99
CA LEU A 52 4.47 -6.18 -6.10
C LEU A 52 4.00 -5.43 -7.35
N VAL A 53 4.59 -4.28 -7.68
CA VAL A 53 4.25 -3.53 -8.89
C VAL A 53 4.55 -4.33 -10.15
N GLU A 54 5.73 -4.94 -10.24
CA GLU A 54 6.10 -5.79 -11.38
C GLU A 54 5.08 -6.92 -11.60
N GLU A 55 4.63 -7.56 -10.51
CA GLU A 55 3.61 -8.61 -10.58
C GLU A 55 2.24 -8.06 -11.02
N VAL A 56 1.76 -6.97 -10.42
CA VAL A 56 0.41 -6.47 -10.70
C VAL A 56 0.26 -5.89 -12.09
N LEU A 57 1.34 -5.40 -12.71
CA LEU A 57 1.34 -4.95 -14.10
C LEU A 57 1.05 -6.08 -15.11
N SER A 58 1.21 -7.34 -14.70
CA SER A 58 0.88 -8.52 -15.51
C SER A 58 -0.56 -9.03 -15.32
N LEU A 59 -1.36 -8.38 -14.48
CA LEU A 59 -2.73 -8.80 -14.15
C LEU A 59 -3.78 -7.99 -14.90
N ASP A 60 -4.82 -8.68 -15.38
CA ASP A 60 -5.84 -8.06 -16.24
C ASP A 60 -7.06 -7.52 -15.50
N THR A 61 -7.16 -7.69 -14.17
CA THR A 61 -8.36 -7.31 -13.42
C THR A 61 -8.05 -6.54 -12.14
N PRO A 62 -8.86 -5.53 -11.77
CA PRO A 62 -8.71 -4.82 -10.50
C PRO A 62 -8.79 -5.73 -9.29
N ALA A 63 -9.64 -6.77 -9.34
CA ALA A 63 -9.77 -7.75 -8.26
C ALA A 63 -8.47 -8.52 -8.03
N ALA A 64 -7.80 -8.97 -9.10
CA ALA A 64 -6.50 -9.66 -8.98
C ALA A 64 -5.41 -8.73 -8.43
N ILE A 65 -5.38 -7.46 -8.86
CA ILE A 65 -4.44 -6.44 -8.37
C ILE A 65 -4.65 -6.23 -6.86
N LEU A 66 -5.89 -6.01 -6.44
CA LEU A 66 -6.24 -5.81 -5.04
C LEU A 66 -5.88 -7.05 -4.21
N GLU A 67 -6.19 -8.26 -4.70
CA GLU A 67 -5.84 -9.50 -4.02
C GLU A 67 -4.32 -9.65 -3.83
N ARG A 68 -3.52 -9.27 -4.83
CA ARG A 68 -2.06 -9.31 -4.70
C ARG A 68 -1.55 -8.33 -3.66
N SER A 69 -2.05 -7.09 -3.65
CA SER A 69 -1.70 -6.08 -2.63
C SER A 69 -2.09 -6.54 -1.23
N LEU A 70 -3.32 -7.05 -1.07
CA LEU A 70 -3.85 -7.60 0.17
C LEU A 70 -3.01 -8.76 0.71
N ARG A 71 -2.49 -9.63 -0.16
CA ARG A 71 -1.64 -10.75 0.25
C ARG A 71 -0.37 -10.24 0.92
N LEU A 72 0.33 -9.29 0.31
CA LEU A 72 1.53 -8.69 0.89
C LEU A 72 1.21 -7.95 2.19
N ALA A 73 0.11 -7.21 2.23
CA ALA A 73 -0.35 -6.53 3.44
C ALA A 73 -0.59 -7.51 4.61
N ARG A 74 -1.25 -8.65 4.35
CA ARG A 74 -1.50 -9.70 5.34
C ARG A 74 -0.23 -10.38 5.84
N GLU A 75 0.72 -10.64 4.94
CA GLU A 75 2.00 -11.26 5.29
C GLU A 75 2.86 -10.35 6.18
N ARG A 76 2.75 -9.03 6.02
CA ARG A 76 3.64 -8.05 6.66
C ARG A 76 3.04 -7.37 7.89
N TYR A 77 1.75 -7.12 7.90
CA TYR A 77 1.05 -6.42 8.99
C TYR A 77 -0.41 -6.86 9.12
N GLY A 78 -0.67 -8.16 8.99
CA GLY A 78 -2.02 -8.72 9.05
C GLY A 78 -2.81 -8.34 10.32
N GLU A 79 -2.12 -8.08 11.44
CA GLU A 79 -2.71 -7.59 12.68
C GLU A 79 -3.33 -6.19 12.57
N LEU A 80 -2.87 -5.38 11.62
CA LEU A 80 -3.41 -4.03 11.37
C LEU A 80 -4.67 -4.07 10.50
N LEU A 81 -4.95 -5.18 9.80
CA LEU A 81 -6.10 -5.31 8.90
C LEU A 81 -7.42 -5.64 9.62
N GLY A 82 -7.37 -5.80 10.95
CA GLY A 82 -8.53 -5.96 11.83
C GLY A 82 -9.17 -4.64 12.26
#